data_AF-G7L696-F1
#
_entry.id   AF-G7L696-F1
#
_cell.length_a   1.000
_cell.length_b   1.000
_cell.length_c   1.000
_cell.angle_alpha   90.00
_cell.angle_beta   90.00
_cell.angle_gamma   90.00
#
_symmetry.space_group_name_H-M   'P 1'
#
loop_
_entity.id
_entity.type
_entity.pdbx_description
1 polymer ?
#
loop_
_entity_poly.entity_id
_entity_poly.type
_entity_poly.pdbx_seq_one_letter_code
_entity_poly.pdbx_strand_id
1 'polypeptide(L)'
;MKLECILFDPYVDDLDAYLQSGYTKNVVVLAQFLKVKMFNGKVQLQNAMNCTKLLFNPELPETIKLSDNIGSPTQPLSFMKDASVMSLTKEYLNLSHRKTIRILKQ
;
A
#
# COMPACT_ATOMS: atom_id res chain seq x y z
N MET A 1 -7.89 5.82 -10.48
CA MET A 1 -8.10 5.41 -9.07
C MET A 1 -6.87 5.85 -8.27
N LYS A 2 -7.03 6.41 -7.07
CA LYS A 2 -5.93 6.74 -6.15
C LYS A 2 -6.14 5.95 -4.86
N LEU A 3 -5.06 5.40 -4.30
CA LEU A 3 -5.09 4.63 -3.06
C LEU A 3 -4.06 5.22 -2.09
N GLU A 4 -4.45 5.46 -0.86
CA GLU A 4 -3.56 5.99 0.18
C GLU A 4 -2.68 4.87 0.71
N CYS A 5 -1.38 5.14 0.88
CA CYS A 5 -0.41 4.22 1.47
C CYS A 5 0.31 4.93 2.62
N ILE A 6 0.34 4.31 3.78
CA ILE A 6 0.96 4.85 5.00
C ILE A 6 2.19 4.01 5.32
N LEU A 7 3.34 4.66 5.40
CA LEU A 7 4.60 4.06 5.81
C LEU A 7 4.93 4.45 7.25
N PHE A 8 5.55 3.54 7.98
CA PHE A 8 5.98 3.68 9.36
C PHE A 8 7.41 3.20 9.53
N ASP A 9 8.06 3.63 10.61
CA ASP A 9 9.37 3.14 11.03
C ASP A 9 10.43 3.37 9.90
N PRO A 10 11.49 2.56 9.70
CA PRO A 10 12.57 2.92 8.79
C PRO A 10 12.14 3.02 7.31
N TYR A 11 10.94 2.54 6.97
CA TYR A 11 10.38 2.70 5.63
C TYR A 11 10.11 4.16 5.24
N VAL A 12 9.93 5.04 6.24
CA VAL A 12 9.83 6.49 6.01
C VAL A 12 11.20 7.05 5.64
N ASP A 13 12.24 6.63 6.36
CA ASP A 13 13.61 7.07 6.10
C ASP A 13 14.12 6.56 4.74
N ASP A 14 13.80 5.32 4.38
CA ASP A 14 14.12 4.74 3.06
C ASP A 14 13.49 5.54 1.92
N LEU A 15 12.22 5.94 2.07
CA LEU A 15 11.53 6.78 1.09
C LEU A 15 12.17 8.16 1.02
N ASP A 16 12.46 8.78 2.17
CA ASP A 16 13.05 10.12 2.21
C ASP A 16 14.44 10.13 1.59
N ALA A 17 15.29 9.16 1.93
CA ALA A 17 16.62 9.00 1.32
C ALA A 17 16.54 8.84 -0.21
N TYR A 18 15.54 8.10 -0.70
CA TYR A 18 15.30 7.97 -2.14
C TYR A 18 14.87 9.31 -2.77
N LEU A 19 13.96 10.05 -2.14
CA LEU A 19 13.52 11.36 -2.65
C LEU A 19 14.66 12.38 -2.67
N GLN A 20 15.54 12.36 -1.66
CA GLN A 20 16.73 13.19 -1.59
C GLN A 20 17.75 12.89 -2.71
N SER A 21 17.70 11.71 -3.33
CA SER A 21 18.56 11.38 -4.48
C SER A 21 18.15 12.10 -5.78
N GLY A 22 17.08 12.91 -5.76
CA GLY A 22 16.64 13.76 -6.87
C GLY A 22 15.46 13.22 -7.69
N TYR A 23 15.02 11.98 -7.44
CA TYR A 23 13.86 11.38 -8.12
C TYR A 23 12.55 11.75 -7.42
N THR A 24 12.00 12.92 -7.76
CA THR A 24 10.79 13.45 -7.10
C THR A 24 9.53 13.40 -7.97
N LYS A 25 9.64 13.02 -9.25
CA LYS A 25 8.52 12.96 -10.21
C LYS A 25 8.41 11.59 -10.86
N ASN A 26 7.18 11.12 -11.03
CA ASN A 26 6.82 9.88 -11.73
C ASN A 26 7.57 8.62 -11.22
N VAL A 27 7.82 8.55 -9.91
CA VAL A 27 8.47 7.39 -9.30
C VAL A 27 7.51 6.19 -9.33
N VAL A 28 7.97 5.08 -9.87
CA VAL A 28 7.29 3.79 -9.79
C VAL A 28 7.81 3.04 -8.57
N VAL A 29 6.90 2.60 -7.70
CA VAL A 29 7.25 1.85 -6.49
C VAL A 29 6.70 0.44 -6.62
N LEU A 30 7.59 -0.55 -6.58
CA LEU A 30 7.20 -1.93 -6.37
C LEU A 30 7.14 -2.19 -4.87
N ALA A 31 5.93 -2.44 -4.36
CA ALA A 31 5.71 -2.70 -2.96
C ALA A 31 5.14 -4.11 -2.73
N GLN A 32 5.84 -4.92 -1.95
CA GLN A 32 5.45 -6.28 -1.61
C GLN A 32 5.08 -6.39 -0.13
N PHE A 33 4.16 -7.32 0.18
CA PHE A 33 3.72 -7.62 1.55
C PHE A 33 3.16 -6.39 2.28
N LEU A 34 2.44 -5.53 1.55
CA LEU A 34 1.65 -4.46 2.16
C LEU A 34 0.41 -5.05 2.83
N LYS A 35 0.03 -4.43 3.94
CA LYS A 35 -1.20 -4.71 4.65
C LYS A 35 -2.32 -3.83 4.09
N VAL A 36 -3.41 -4.45 3.67
CA VAL A 36 -4.65 -3.72 3.39
C VAL A 36 -5.35 -3.43 4.72
N LYS A 37 -5.74 -2.17 4.93
CA LYS A 37 -6.44 -1.71 6.12
C LYS A 37 -7.65 -0.90 5.70
N MET A 38 -8.70 -0.99 6.50
CA MET A 38 -9.87 -0.16 6.36
C MET A 38 -9.93 0.80 7.53
N PHE A 39 -9.98 2.10 7.25
CA PHE A 39 -9.96 3.15 8.25
C PHE A 39 -10.93 4.24 7.85
N ASN A 40 -11.87 4.60 8.73
CA ASN A 40 -12.96 5.55 8.44
C ASN A 40 -13.70 5.25 7.12
N GLY A 41 -13.95 3.96 6.84
CA GLY A 41 -14.64 3.51 5.63
C GLY A 41 -13.82 3.61 4.33
N LYS A 42 -12.53 3.92 4.41
CA LYS A 42 -11.62 3.98 3.26
C LYS A 42 -10.62 2.83 3.29
N VAL A 43 -10.37 2.25 2.11
CA VAL A 43 -9.26 1.31 1.90
C VAL A 43 -7.95 2.09 1.89
N GLN A 44 -7.00 1.66 2.71
CA GLN A 44 -5.65 2.18 2.79
C GLN A 44 -4.66 1.02 2.78
N LEU A 45 -3.48 1.25 2.21
CA LEU A 45 -2.34 0.34 2.34
C LEU A 45 -1.44 0.81 3.49
N GLN A 46 -0.82 -0.14 4.17
CA GLN A 46 0.13 0.11 5.23
C GLN A 46 1.30 -0.87 5.13
N ASN A 47 2.53 -0.47 5.46
CA ASN A 47 3.62 -1.43 5.61
C ASN A 47 3.36 -2.40 6.79
N ALA A 48 3.77 -3.65 6.61
CA ALA A 48 3.88 -4.64 7.68
C ALA A 48 5.30 -4.56 8.26
N MET A 49 5.38 -4.44 9.58
CA MET A 49 6.64 -4.38 10.32
C MET A 49 7.56 -5.55 9.93
N ASN A 50 8.80 -5.24 9.54
CA ASN A 50 9.87 -6.17 9.15
C ASN A 50 9.62 -7.06 7.92
N CYS A 51 8.47 -6.95 7.26
CA CYS A 51 8.10 -7.85 6.17
C CYS A 51 7.89 -7.12 4.83
N THR A 52 7.47 -5.86 4.86
CA THR A 52 7.29 -5.09 3.62
C THR A 52 8.63 -4.91 2.91
N LYS A 53 8.60 -5.02 1.58
CA LYS A 53 9.73 -4.68 0.71
C LYS A 53 9.30 -3.58 -0.24
N LEU A 54 10.09 -2.52 -0.32
CA LEU A 54 9.89 -1.40 -1.25
C LEU A 54 11.10 -1.35 -2.19
N LEU A 55 10.83 -1.31 -3.49
CA LEU A 55 11.84 -1.02 -4.51
C LEU A 55 11.37 0.18 -5.31
N PHE A 56 12.23 1.18 -5.42
CA PHE A 56 11.96 2.42 -6.15
C PHE A 56 12.59 2.35 -7.54
N ASN A 57 11.79 2.65 -8.56
CA ASN A 57 12.14 2.55 -9.98
C ASN A 57 12.91 1.26 -10.33
N PRO A 58 12.42 0.06 -9.96
CA PRO A 58 13.11 -1.16 -10.35
C PRO A 58 13.05 -1.29 -11.89
N GLU A 59 14.11 -1.81 -12.50
CA GLU A 59 14.20 -2.03 -13.95
C GLU A 59 13.51 -3.34 -14.34
N LEU A 60 12.18 -3.33 -14.31
CA LEU A 60 11.35 -4.47 -14.70
C LEU A 60 10.49 -4.09 -15.92
N PRO A 61 10.16 -5.05 -16.80
CA PRO A 61 9.34 -4.76 -17.97
C PRO A 61 8.00 -4.07 -17.63
N GLU A 62 7.39 -4.42 -16.50
CA GLU A 62 6.12 -3.85 -16.04
C GLU A 62 6.27 -2.41 -15.56
N THR A 63 7.37 -2.09 -14.88
CA THR A 63 7.61 -0.76 -14.31
C THR A 63 8.00 0.25 -15.37
N ILE A 64 8.78 -0.17 -16.38
CA ILE A 64 9.13 0.67 -17.55
C ILE A 64 7.86 1.00 -18.35
N LYS A 65 7.02 0.00 -18.62
CA LYS A 65 5.72 0.22 -19.28
C LYS A 65 4.83 1.15 -18.47
N LEU A 66 4.84 1.03 -17.14
CA LEU A 66 4.05 1.91 -16.28
C LEU A 66 4.57 3.34 -16.34
N SER A 67 5.89 3.56 -16.24
CA SER A 67 6.48 4.91 -16.29
C SER A 67 6.18 5.65 -17.59
N ASP A 68 6.21 4.95 -18.72
CA ASP A 68 5.90 5.52 -20.04
C ASP A 68 4.44 5.98 -20.15
N ASN A 69 3.53 5.39 -19.37
CA ASN A 69 2.10 5.67 -19.38
C ASN A 69 1.64 6.68 -18.31
N ILE A 70 2.50 7.11 -17.38
CA ILE A 70 2.12 8.06 -16.31
C ILE A 70 1.68 9.44 -16.86
N GLY A 71 1.99 9.75 -18.14
CA GLY A 71 1.55 10.97 -18.83
C GLY A 71 0.33 10.84 -19.76
N SER A 72 -0.22 9.63 -19.96
CA SER A 72 -1.42 9.40 -20.78
C SER A 72 -2.66 9.21 -19.88
N PRO A 73 -3.90 9.40 -20.37
CA PRO A 73 -5.10 9.14 -19.57
C PRO A 73 -5.11 7.66 -19.19
N THR A 74 -4.72 7.39 -17.95
CA THR A 74 -4.36 6.06 -17.48
C THR A 74 -5.58 5.16 -17.54
N GLN A 75 -5.49 4.02 -18.25
CA GLN A 75 -6.48 2.96 -18.09
C GLN A 75 -6.57 2.60 -16.60
N PRO A 76 -7.77 2.42 -16.04
CA PRO A 76 -7.93 2.05 -14.64
C PRO A 76 -7.13 0.79 -14.33
N LEU A 77 -6.47 0.75 -13.16
CA LEU A 77 -5.87 -0.45 -12.58
C LEU A 77 -6.78 -1.66 -12.83
N SER A 78 -6.30 -2.63 -13.60
CA SER A 78 -6.93 -3.94 -13.70
C SER A 78 -6.74 -4.63 -12.35
N PHE A 79 -7.69 -4.42 -11.45
CA PHE A 79 -7.88 -5.31 -10.31
C PHE A 79 -8.04 -6.72 -10.89
N MET A 80 -7.07 -7.61 -10.65
CA MET A 80 -7.29 -9.03 -10.93
C MET A 80 -8.50 -9.44 -10.10
N LYS A 81 -9.60 -9.73 -10.81
CA LYS A 81 -10.86 -10.23 -10.27
C LYS A 81 -10.61 -11.63 -9.70
N ASP A 82 -10.10 -11.68 -8.48
CA ASP A 82 -10.29 -12.80 -7.55
C ASP A 82 -10.23 -12.33 -6.09
N ALA A 83 -10.39 -11.03 -5.85
CA ALA A 83 -10.79 -10.55 -4.54
C ALA A 83 -12.26 -10.92 -4.36
N SER A 84 -12.51 -12.06 -3.71
CA SER A 84 -13.82 -12.40 -3.15
C SER A 84 -14.39 -11.14 -2.52
N VAL A 85 -15.55 -10.66 -2.97
CA VAL A 85 -16.24 -9.49 -2.42
C VAL A 85 -16.30 -9.68 -0.91
N MET A 86 -15.41 -9.00 -0.19
CA MET A 86 -15.34 -9.11 1.25
C MET A 86 -16.51 -8.27 1.75
N SER A 87 -17.58 -8.96 2.13
CA SER A 87 -18.78 -8.33 2.70
C SER A 87 -18.38 -7.37 3.82
N LEU A 88 -18.89 -6.13 3.77
CA LEU A 88 -18.66 -5.07 4.76
C LEU A 88 -18.87 -5.57 6.20
N THR A 89 -19.76 -6.55 6.39
CA THR A 89 -20.06 -7.19 7.68
C THR A 89 -18.93 -8.10 8.17
N LYS A 90 -18.23 -8.82 7.28
CA LYS A 90 -17.02 -9.61 7.63
C LYS A 90 -15.85 -8.72 8.00
N GLU A 91 -15.78 -7.54 7.38
CA GLU A 91 -14.75 -6.55 7.64
C GLU A 91 -14.93 -5.88 9.01
N TYR A 92 -16.16 -5.48 9.38
CA TYR A 92 -16.47 -4.93 10.72
C TYR A 92 -16.04 -5.85 11.86
N LEU A 93 -16.25 -7.17 11.70
CA LEU A 93 -15.82 -8.17 12.68
C LEU A 93 -14.28 -8.31 12.76
N ASN A 94 -13.56 -8.04 11.67
CA ASN A 94 -12.09 -8.05 11.62
C ASN A 94 -11.44 -6.71 11.99
N LEU A 95 -12.19 -5.61 11.93
CA LEU A 95 -11.72 -4.24 12.22
C LEU A 95 -11.46 -4.01 13.71
N SER A 96 -12.21 -4.71 14.58
CA SER A 96 -11.87 -4.74 15.99
C SER A 96 -10.55 -5.49 16.16
N HIS A 97 -9.49 -4.79 16.57
CA HIS A 97 -8.27 -5.46 17.01
C HIS A 97 -8.67 -6.50 18.04
N ARG A 98 -8.32 -7.77 17.80
CA ARG A 98 -8.54 -8.82 18.79
C ARG A 98 -7.78 -8.41 20.05
N LYS A 99 -8.55 -8.11 21.09
CA LYS A 99 -8.02 -7.79 22.42
C LYS A 99 -8.28 -9.00 23.31
N THR A 100 -7.33 -9.28 24.20
CA THR A 100 -7.59 -10.21 25.29
C THR A 100 -8.48 -9.53 26.33
N ILE A 101 -9.25 -10.31 27.10
CA ILE A 101 -10.09 -9.78 28.19
C ILE A 101 -9.27 -8.91 29.16
N ARG A 102 -7.99 -9.27 29.36
CA ARG A 102 -7.06 -8.50 30.19
C ARG A 102 -6.84 -7.05 29.68
N ILE A 103 -6.77 -6.86 28.37
CA ILE A 103 -6.55 -5.53 27.75
C ILE A 103 -7.82 -4.67 27.78
N LEU A 104 -8.99 -5.29 27.91
CA LEU A 104 -10.28 -4.58 27.96
C LEU A 104 -10.67 -4.09 29.36
N LYS A 105 -9.97 -4.54 30.40
CA LYS A 105 -10.29 -4.28 31.82
C LYS A 105 -9.40 -3.23 32.49
N GLN A 106 -8.56 -2.54 31.72
CA GLN A 106 -7.80 -1.37 32.17
C GLN A 106 -8.54 -0.10 31.78
#